data_AF-A0A5D0H4U9-F1
#
_entry.id   AF-A0A5D0H4U9-F1
#
_cell.length_a   1.000
_cell.length_b   1.000
_cell.length_c   1.000
_cell.angle_alpha   90.00
_cell.angle_beta   90.00
_cell.angle_gamma   90.00
#
_symmetry.space_group_name_H-M   'P 1'
#
loop_
_entity.id
_entity.type
_entity.pdbx_description
1 polymer ?
#
loop_
_entity_poly.entity_id
_entity_poly.type
_entity_poly.pdbx_seq_one_letter_code
_entity_poly.pdbx_strand_id
1 'polypeptide(L)'
;YISQGNTPKAHLENIQKACQYGAELVQLRLKDVSEKKILKTAEEARDITSHYQTRLIINDHYKIAEAVNADGVHLGKTDTNPNIARKALKSWQIIGGTANTLNDCQQRINE
;
A
#
# COMPACT_ATOMS: atom_id res chain seq x y z
N TYR A 1 4.22 -9.45 -1.18
CA TYR A 1 5.59 -8.90 -1.19
C TYR A 1 5.57 -7.44 -0.76
N ILE A 2 6.47 -7.01 0.13
CA ILE A 2 6.59 -5.59 0.51
C ILE A 2 7.80 -5.03 -0.22
N SER A 3 7.60 -3.99 -1.03
CA SER A 3 8.66 -3.43 -1.87
C SER A 3 9.80 -2.88 -1.01
N GLN A 4 11.04 -3.15 -1.43
CA GLN A 4 12.25 -2.61 -0.80
C GLN A 4 13.14 -1.98 -1.88
N GLY A 5 13.92 -0.96 -1.52
CA GLY A 5 14.85 -0.29 -2.41
C GLY A 5 15.31 1.05 -1.85
N ASN A 6 16.41 1.58 -2.38
CA ASN A 6 16.92 2.90 -2.00
C ASN A 6 16.34 4.04 -2.86
N THR A 7 15.66 3.71 -3.97
CA THR A 7 15.10 4.68 -4.91
C THR A 7 13.73 4.22 -5.42
N PRO A 8 12.84 5.14 -5.84
CA PRO A 8 11.57 4.78 -6.46
C PRO A 8 11.70 3.77 -7.62
N LYS A 9 12.74 3.95 -8.45
CA LYS A 9 13.05 3.03 -9.54
C LYS A 9 13.35 1.61 -9.04
N ALA A 10 14.16 1.48 -7.98
CA ALA A 10 14.47 0.18 -7.40
C ALA A 10 13.21 -0.52 -6.82
N HIS A 11 12.29 0.26 -6.23
CA HIS A 11 11.01 -0.28 -5.77
C HIS A 11 10.19 -0.85 -6.94
N LEU A 12 10.07 -0.11 -8.05
CA LEU A 12 9.33 -0.55 -9.24
C LEU A 12 9.96 -1.81 -9.87
N GLU A 13 11.29 -1.84 -10.02
CA GLU A 13 12.00 -3.01 -10.55
C GLU A 13 11.77 -4.26 -9.69
N ASN A 14 11.78 -4.11 -8.36
CA ASN A 14 11.55 -5.22 -7.44
C ASN A 14 10.08 -5.65 -7.41
N ILE A 15 9.14 -4.70 -7.52
CA ILE A 15 7.71 -5.02 -7.68
C ILE A 15 7.49 -5.81 -8.97
N GLN A 16 8.07 -5.38 -10.09
CA GLN A 16 7.96 -6.09 -11.36
C GLN A 16 8.49 -7.52 -11.26
N LYS A 17 9.69 -7.71 -10.67
CA LYS A 17 10.23 -9.05 -10.43
C LYS A 17 9.29 -9.89 -9.56
N ALA A 18 8.77 -9.33 -8.47
CA ALA A 18 7.84 -10.05 -7.61
C ALA A 18 6.58 -10.49 -8.36
N CYS A 19 6.02 -9.63 -9.21
CA CYS A 19 4.88 -9.97 -10.05
C CYS A 19 5.21 -11.08 -11.07
N GLN A 20 6.39 -11.02 -11.70
CA GLN A 20 6.87 -12.05 -12.63
C GLN A 20 7.02 -13.42 -11.97
N TYR A 21 7.36 -13.46 -10.68
CA TYR A 21 7.44 -14.70 -9.90
C TYR A 21 6.11 -15.11 -9.25
N GLY A 22 4.99 -14.49 -9.64
CA GLY A 22 3.65 -14.90 -9.21
C GLY A 22 3.19 -14.33 -7.87
N ALA A 23 3.74 -13.19 -7.42
CA ALA A 23 3.22 -12.52 -6.24
C ALA A 23 1.76 -12.07 -6.46
N GLU A 24 0.85 -12.55 -5.61
CA GLU A 24 -0.58 -12.19 -5.68
C GLU A 24 -0.90 -10.79 -5.10
N LEU A 25 -0.02 -10.30 -4.22
CA LEU A 25 -0.16 -9.01 -3.56
C LEU A 25 1.21 -8.38 -3.37
N VAL A 26 1.31 -7.10 -3.73
CA VAL A 26 2.46 -6.25 -3.43
C VAL A 26 2.04 -5.03 -2.62
N GLN A 27 2.91 -4.60 -1.72
CA GLN A 27 2.76 -3.36 -0.98
C GLN A 27 3.87 -2.40 -1.41
N LEU A 28 3.49 -1.25 -2.00
CA LEU A 28 4.41 -0.16 -2.26
C LEU A 28 4.68 0.60 -0.97
N ARG A 29 5.92 0.47 -0.47
CA ARG A 29 6.40 1.07 0.78
C ARG A 29 7.59 1.97 0.50
N LEU A 30 7.29 3.19 0.07
CA LEU A 30 8.28 4.26 -0.08
C LEU A 30 8.30 5.13 1.16
N LYS A 31 9.49 5.38 1.69
CA LYS A 31 9.74 6.28 2.82
C LYS A 31 10.65 7.40 2.40
N ASP A 32 10.64 8.49 3.18
CA ASP A 32 11.59 9.60 3.04
C ASP A 32 11.61 10.26 1.65
N VAL A 33 10.45 10.24 0.96
CA VAL A 33 10.24 10.88 -0.33
C VAL A 33 8.98 11.75 -0.30
N SER A 34 8.90 12.74 -1.18
CA SER A 34 7.74 13.62 -1.25
C SER A 34 6.50 12.89 -1.74
N GLU A 35 5.32 13.31 -1.27
CA GLU A 35 4.03 12.74 -1.66
C GLU A 35 3.83 12.72 -3.18
N LYS A 36 4.29 13.76 -3.89
CA LYS A 36 4.29 13.82 -5.36
C LYS A 36 5.09 12.67 -6.00
N LYS A 37 6.25 12.31 -5.42
CA LYS A 37 7.04 11.16 -5.90
C LYS A 37 6.36 9.85 -5.56
N ILE A 38 5.73 9.74 -4.40
CA ILE A 38 4.96 8.55 -4.02
C ILE A 38 3.81 8.33 -5.00
N LEU A 39 3.03 9.37 -5.28
CA LEU A 39 1.91 9.31 -6.23
C LEU A 39 2.38 8.83 -7.60
N LYS A 40 3.40 9.48 -8.17
CA LYS A 40 3.96 9.06 -9.46
C LYS A 40 4.42 7.60 -9.46
N THR A 41 5.09 7.17 -8.39
CA THR A 41 5.56 5.79 -8.29
C THR A 41 4.41 4.80 -8.08
N ALA A 42 3.34 5.23 -7.41
CA ALA A 42 2.14 4.43 -7.21
C ALA A 42 1.36 4.24 -8.52
N GLU A 43 1.31 5.25 -9.40
CA GLU A 43 0.77 5.14 -10.77
C GLU A 43 1.56 4.08 -11.56
N GLU A 44 2.89 4.19 -11.60
CA GLU A 44 3.74 3.21 -12.30
C GLU A 44 3.61 1.79 -11.69
N ALA A 45 3.51 1.68 -10.36
CA ALA A 45 3.29 0.40 -9.69
C ALA A 45 1.89 -0.17 -10.00
N ARG A 46 0.86 0.67 -10.15
CA ARG A 46 -0.50 0.26 -10.52
C ARG A 46 -0.52 -0.32 -11.93
N ASP A 47 0.20 0.27 -12.86
CA ASP A 47 0.30 -0.24 -14.24
C ASP A 47 0.97 -1.63 -14.25
N ILE A 48 2.11 -1.77 -13.57
CA ILE A 48 2.81 -3.06 -13.44
C ILE A 48 1.87 -4.11 -12.83
N THR A 49 1.30 -3.82 -11.67
CA THR A 49 0.48 -4.79 -10.94
C THR A 49 -0.80 -5.18 -11.69
N SER A 50 -1.42 -4.25 -12.42
CA SER A 50 -2.59 -4.56 -13.27
C SER A 50 -2.24 -5.53 -14.40
N HIS A 51 -1.07 -5.35 -15.04
CA HIS A 51 -0.60 -6.23 -16.10
C HIS A 51 -0.47 -7.69 -15.63
N TYR A 52 0.03 -7.90 -14.41
CA TYR A 52 0.22 -9.24 -13.82
C TYR A 52 -0.98 -9.71 -12.98
N GLN A 53 -2.09 -8.96 -12.94
CA GLN A 53 -3.26 -9.24 -12.09
C GLN A 53 -2.92 -9.37 -10.59
N THR A 54 -1.89 -8.64 -10.16
CA THR A 54 -1.41 -8.57 -8.79
C THR A 54 -2.14 -7.44 -8.04
N ARG A 55 -2.46 -7.67 -6.76
CA ARG A 55 -3.06 -6.63 -5.91
C ARG A 55 -2.02 -5.62 -5.46
N LEU A 56 -2.34 -4.33 -5.53
CA LEU A 56 -1.49 -3.24 -5.06
C LEU A 56 -2.04 -2.67 -3.76
N ILE A 57 -1.21 -2.65 -2.72
CA ILE A 57 -1.46 -1.94 -1.46
C ILE A 57 -0.51 -0.76 -1.34
N ILE A 58 -1.02 0.42 -1.00
CA ILE A 58 -0.20 1.60 -0.71
C ILE A 58 0.08 1.69 0.78
N ASN A 59 1.34 1.88 1.17
CA ASN A 59 1.70 2.09 2.56
C ASN A 59 1.38 3.53 3.00
N ASP A 60 0.73 3.69 4.16
CA ASP A 60 0.43 4.92 4.93
C ASP A 60 -0.49 5.95 4.23
N HIS A 61 -0.43 6.07 2.90
CA HIS A 61 -1.06 7.14 2.13
C HIS A 61 -2.41 6.70 1.51
N TYR A 62 -3.48 6.67 2.31
CA TYR A 62 -4.81 6.25 1.84
C TYR A 62 -5.37 7.12 0.70
N LYS A 63 -5.06 8.43 0.66
CA LYS A 63 -5.47 9.31 -0.44
C LYS A 63 -4.80 8.96 -1.76
N ILE A 64 -3.53 8.54 -1.70
CA ILE A 64 -2.83 8.02 -2.90
C ILE A 64 -3.46 6.70 -3.31
N ALA A 65 -3.77 5.81 -2.37
CA ALA A 65 -4.45 4.54 -2.65
C ALA A 65 -5.79 4.76 -3.38
N GLU A 66 -6.57 5.75 -2.94
CA GLU A 66 -7.79 6.18 -3.62
C GLU A 66 -7.48 6.71 -5.03
N ALA A 67 -6.56 7.67 -5.15
CA ALA A 67 -6.24 8.35 -6.41
C ALA A 67 -5.77 7.39 -7.51
N VAL A 68 -4.97 6.37 -7.17
CA VAL A 68 -4.48 5.39 -8.15
C VAL A 68 -5.37 4.15 -8.28
N ASN A 69 -6.55 4.14 -7.62
CA ASN A 69 -7.41 2.95 -7.52
C ASN A 69 -6.63 1.68 -7.11
N ALA A 70 -5.77 1.81 -6.09
CA ALA A 70 -5.10 0.67 -5.50
C ALA A 70 -6.11 -0.29 -4.87
N ASP A 71 -5.73 -1.55 -4.67
CA ASP A 71 -6.59 -2.56 -4.02
C ASP A 71 -6.75 -2.30 -2.52
N GLY A 72 -5.89 -1.45 -1.94
CA GLY A 72 -6.03 -1.03 -0.56
C GLY A 72 -4.90 -0.16 -0.04
N VAL A 73 -4.98 0.11 1.26
CA VAL A 73 -3.94 0.81 2.02
C VAL A 73 -3.52 -0.06 3.20
N HIS A 74 -2.27 0.06 3.64
CA HIS A 74 -1.79 -0.50 4.90
C HIS A 74 -1.30 0.63 5.80
N LEU A 75 -1.80 0.67 7.02
CA LEU A 75 -1.58 1.74 7.99
C LEU A 75 -0.66 1.28 9.12
N GLY A 76 0.28 2.14 9.49
CA GLY A 76 1.11 2.04 10.69
C GLY A 76 0.32 2.26 11.99
N LYS A 77 1.02 2.15 13.12
CA LYS A 77 0.41 2.35 14.44
C LYS A 77 0.01 3.79 14.72
N THR A 78 0.78 4.73 14.17
CA THR A 78 0.67 6.18 14.39
C THR A 78 0.01 6.91 13.22
N ASP A 79 -0.47 6.17 12.23
CA ASP A 79 -1.05 6.74 11.03
C ASP A 79 -2.52 7.11 11.26
N THR A 80 -3.19 7.52 10.19
CA THR A 80 -4.62 7.84 10.21
C THR A 80 -5.45 6.66 10.73
N ASN A 81 -6.51 6.96 11.50
CA ASN A 81 -7.44 5.94 11.97
C ASN A 81 -8.11 5.21 10.77
N PRO A 82 -8.22 3.87 10.78
CA PRO A 82 -8.84 3.09 9.70
C PRO A 82 -10.24 3.57 9.28
N ASN A 83 -11.06 4.08 10.21
CA ASN A 83 -12.39 4.61 9.89
C ASN A 83 -12.35 5.88 9.04
N ILE A 84 -11.31 6.71 9.20
CA ILE A 84 -11.12 7.88 8.35
C ILE A 84 -10.74 7.43 6.94
N ALA A 85 -9.81 6.47 6.82
CA ALA A 85 -9.45 5.89 5.53
C ALA A 85 -10.65 5.23 4.85
N ARG A 86 -11.51 4.52 5.60
CA ARG A 86 -12.73 3.89 5.08
C ARG A 86 -13.73 4.90 4.48
N LYS A 87 -13.78 6.14 4.99
CA LYS A 87 -14.66 7.18 4.41
C LYS A 87 -14.19 7.67 3.04
N ALA A 88 -12.89 7.59 2.75
CA ALA A 88 -12.32 7.96 1.45
C ALA A 88 -12.27 6.78 0.48
N LEU A 89 -12.03 5.57 0.98
CA LEU A 89 -11.86 4.38 0.16
C LEU A 89 -13.19 3.71 -0.18
N LYS A 90 -13.23 3.07 -1.35
CA LYS A 90 -14.36 2.26 -1.82
C LYS A 90 -14.54 1.04 -0.92
N SER A 91 -15.77 0.54 -0.80
CA SER A 91 -16.13 -0.58 0.09
C SER A 91 -15.33 -1.87 -0.18
N TRP A 92 -14.92 -2.10 -1.43
CA TRP A 92 -14.12 -3.27 -1.82
C TRP A 92 -12.62 -3.14 -1.51
N GLN A 93 -12.11 -1.93 -1.26
CA GLN A 93 -10.69 -1.72 -0.98
C GLN A 93 -10.32 -2.20 0.42
N ILE A 94 -9.17 -2.85 0.52
CA ILE A 94 -8.61 -3.41 1.75
C ILE A 94 -8.02 -2.30 2.61
N ILE A 95 -8.20 -2.38 3.93
CA ILE A 95 -7.51 -1.53 4.91
C ILE A 95 -6.76 -2.46 5.86
N GLY A 96 -5.44 -2.53 5.70
CA GLY A 96 -4.53 -3.24 6.59
C GLY A 96 -4.07 -2.34 7.74
N GLY A 97 -3.83 -2.92 8.90
CA GLY A 97 -3.29 -2.22 10.06
C GLY A 97 -2.13 -3.00 10.66
N THR A 98 -1.04 -2.29 11.01
CA THR A 98 0.09 -2.89 11.72
C THR A 98 -0.31 -3.23 13.16
N ALA A 99 -0.10 -4.47 13.57
CA ALA A 99 -0.26 -4.94 14.94
C ALA A 99 0.88 -5.92 15.28
N ASN A 100 1.63 -5.64 16.34
CA ASN A 100 2.80 -6.43 16.75
C ASN A 100 2.62 -7.07 18.13
N THR A 101 1.50 -6.77 18.81
CA THR A 101 1.13 -7.26 20.13
C THR A 101 -0.37 -7.57 20.15
N LEU A 102 -0.81 -8.42 21.07
CA LEU A 102 -2.24 -8.67 21.28
C LEU A 102 -3.01 -7.39 21.60
N ASN A 103 -2.38 -6.46 22.32
CA ASN A 103 -2.99 -5.17 22.62
C ASN A 103 -3.21 -4.33 21.35
N ASP A 104 -2.27 -4.34 20.41
CA ASP A 104 -2.46 -3.69 19.10
C ASP A 104 -3.64 -4.33 18.35
N CYS A 105 -3.75 -5.67 18.35
CA CYS A 105 -4.86 -6.38 17.71
C CYS A 105 -6.20 -5.99 18.33
N GLN A 106 -6.28 -5.95 19.67
CA GLN A 106 -7.50 -5.56 20.37
C GLN A 106 -7.89 -4.11 20.07
N GLN A 107 -6.90 -3.21 20.02
CA GLN A 107 -7.12 -1.83 19.63
C GLN A 107 -7.70 -1.76 18.21
N ARG A 108 -7.11 -2.46 17.23
CA ARG A 108 -7.60 -2.49 15.83
C ARG A 108 -9.02 -3.06 15.68
N ILE A 109 -9.44 -3.98 16.55
CA ILE A 109 -10.81 -4.52 16.56
C ILE A 109 -11.82 -3.50 17.10
N ASN A 110 -11.40 -2.65 18.04
CA ASN A 110 -12.26 -1.69 18.74
C ASN A 110 -12.30 -0.29 18.10
N GLU A 111 -11.49 -0.05 17.07
CA GLU A 111 -11.46 1.20 16.30
C GLU A 111 -12.66 1.32 15.38
#